data_AF-A0ABD6BZS6-F1
#
_entry.id   AF-A0ABD6BZS6-F1
#
_cell.length_a   1.000
_cell.length_b   1.000
_cell.length_c   1.000
_cell.angle_alpha   90.00
_cell.angle_beta   90.00
_cell.angle_gamma   90.00
#
_symmetry.space_group_name_H-M   'P 1'
#
loop_
_entity.id
_entity.type
_entity.pdbx_description
1 polymer ?
#
loop_
_entity_poly.entity_id
_entity_poly.type
_entity_poly.pdbx_seq_one_letter_code
_entity_poly.pdbx_strand_id
1 'polypeptide(L)'
;MSATTEADTVTAEAQTPLSEGQVYTDSRESETPEPAETYTIIFADHQTVVLEDSGGHRRFESRDQFDTARGDRWKFAEDAQADNDSPAVTTPEPFISSLAVLRQSYKASEELDPTDTRADTITDAINLISKNTTDPIPLTEIDGIGDRTAKNLREAGVTTELDVHAASDEFLLDLPGVGQKNLTNLRRHIN
;
A
#
# COMPACT_ATOMS: atom_id res chain seq x y z
N MET A 1 -14.04 31.88 -28.74
CA MET A 1 -14.08 31.96 -27.27
C MET A 1 -14.07 30.54 -26.74
N SER A 2 -12.90 30.02 -26.41
CA SER A 2 -12.74 28.65 -25.88
C SER A 2 -11.64 28.70 -24.83
N ALA A 3 -11.97 29.23 -23.66
CA ALA A 3 -11.11 29.25 -22.49
C ALA A 3 -11.94 28.66 -21.33
N THR A 4 -12.23 27.37 -21.41
CA THR A 4 -12.96 26.63 -20.35
C THR A 4 -12.62 25.14 -20.43
N THR A 5 -11.34 24.80 -20.53
CA THR A 5 -10.92 23.37 -20.50
C THR A 5 -9.80 23.13 -19.51
N GLU A 6 -8.88 24.07 -19.30
CA GLU A 6 -7.75 23.89 -18.37
C GLU A 6 -8.15 23.94 -16.87
N ALA A 7 -9.19 24.68 -16.49
CA ALA A 7 -9.61 24.76 -15.08
C ALA A 7 -10.33 23.48 -14.58
N ASP A 8 -10.95 22.74 -15.50
CA ASP A 8 -11.70 21.51 -15.18
C ASP A 8 -10.76 20.30 -15.01
N THR A 9 -9.64 20.26 -15.73
CA THR A 9 -8.64 19.18 -15.63
C THR A 9 -7.80 19.27 -14.36
N VAL A 10 -7.40 20.47 -13.93
CA VAL A 10 -6.63 20.69 -12.69
C VAL A 10 -7.39 20.21 -11.46
N THR A 11 -8.72 20.41 -11.44
CA THR A 11 -9.59 19.98 -10.33
C THR A 11 -9.81 18.46 -10.33
N ALA A 12 -9.76 17.81 -11.50
CA ALA A 12 -9.95 16.37 -11.64
C ALA A 12 -8.70 15.57 -11.24
N GLU A 13 -7.49 16.01 -11.61
CA GLU A 13 -6.23 15.34 -11.26
C GLU A 13 -5.94 15.36 -9.75
N ALA A 14 -6.34 16.42 -9.04
CA ALA A 14 -6.23 16.53 -7.59
C ALA A 14 -7.15 15.56 -6.82
N GLN A 15 -8.16 14.98 -7.49
CA GLN A 15 -9.10 14.04 -6.87
C GLN A 15 -8.77 12.57 -7.16
N THR A 16 -7.85 12.30 -8.08
CA THR A 16 -7.40 10.94 -8.36
C THR A 16 -6.59 10.42 -7.18
N PRO A 17 -6.93 9.22 -6.63
CA PRO A 17 -6.12 8.60 -5.60
C PRO A 17 -4.71 8.34 -6.14
N LEU A 18 -3.69 8.68 -5.33
CA LEU A 18 -2.31 8.35 -5.67
C LEU A 18 -2.10 6.85 -5.50
N SER A 19 -1.48 6.25 -6.52
CA SER A 19 -1.12 4.83 -6.55
C SER A 19 0.32 4.69 -7.00
N GLU A 20 0.99 3.66 -6.50
CA GLU A 20 2.33 3.29 -6.96
C GLU A 20 2.32 2.97 -8.47
N GLY A 21 3.38 3.34 -9.17
CA GLY A 21 3.51 3.22 -10.63
C GLY A 21 2.94 4.39 -11.43
N GLN A 22 2.25 5.36 -10.82
CA GLN A 22 1.82 6.57 -11.51
C GLN A 22 3.01 7.47 -11.87
N VAL A 23 3.02 8.01 -13.10
CA VAL A 23 4.10 8.87 -13.60
C VAL A 23 3.63 10.33 -13.61
N TYR A 24 4.45 11.21 -13.04
CA TYR A 24 4.24 12.65 -13.02
C TYR A 24 5.42 13.37 -13.63
N THR A 25 5.16 14.53 -14.23
CA THR A 25 6.20 15.46 -14.71
C THR A 25 6.25 16.68 -13.81
N ASP A 26 7.46 17.08 -13.39
CA ASP A 26 7.68 18.31 -12.61
C ASP A 26 7.79 19.50 -13.57
N SER A 27 6.72 20.28 -13.67
CA SER A 27 6.61 21.42 -14.58
C SER A 27 7.21 22.71 -14.02
N ARG A 28 8.18 22.65 -13.09
CA ARG A 28 8.92 23.85 -12.69
C ARG A 28 9.51 24.51 -13.94
N GLU A 29 9.23 25.79 -14.15
CA GLU A 29 9.84 26.60 -15.21
C GLU A 29 11.37 26.60 -15.03
N SER A 30 12.04 25.61 -15.59
CA SER A 30 13.46 25.68 -15.85
C SER A 30 13.64 26.60 -17.06
N GLU A 31 14.37 27.71 -16.87
CA GLU A 31 14.76 28.64 -17.96
C GLU A 31 15.55 27.95 -19.09
N THR A 32 15.94 26.69 -18.88
CA THR A 32 16.64 25.84 -19.84
C THR A 32 15.69 24.76 -20.38
N PRO A 33 15.62 24.55 -21.72
CA PRO A 33 14.76 23.54 -22.34
C PRO A 33 15.38 22.15 -22.14
N GLU A 34 15.34 21.65 -20.92
CA GLU A 34 15.57 20.24 -20.61
C GLU A 34 14.26 19.47 -20.90
N PRO A 35 14.32 18.20 -21.32
CA PRO A 35 13.12 17.37 -21.38
C PRO A 35 12.47 17.33 -20.01
N ALA A 36 11.15 17.48 -19.93
CA ALA A 36 10.42 17.43 -18.67
C ALA A 36 10.75 16.11 -17.94
N GLU A 37 11.44 16.21 -16.80
CA GLU A 37 11.85 15.05 -16.02
C GLU A 37 10.59 14.29 -15.57
N THR A 38 10.52 13.01 -15.93
CA THR A 38 9.45 12.11 -15.50
C THR A 38 9.85 11.45 -14.19
N TYR A 39 8.87 11.36 -13.30
CA TYR A 39 9.01 10.81 -11.96
C TYR A 39 7.91 9.79 -11.71
N THR A 40 8.29 8.59 -11.31
CA THR A 40 7.35 7.52 -10.94
C THR A 40 7.11 7.56 -9.44
N ILE A 41 5.84 7.53 -9.02
CA ILE A 41 5.49 7.32 -7.62
C ILE A 41 5.82 5.87 -7.28
N ILE A 42 6.80 5.68 -6.40
CA ILE A 42 7.16 4.35 -5.87
C ILE A 42 6.57 4.12 -4.49
N PHE A 43 6.00 5.16 -3.88
CA PHE A 43 5.43 5.14 -2.54
C PHE A 43 4.63 6.42 -2.30
N ALA A 44 3.45 6.31 -1.72
CA ALA A 44 2.71 7.47 -1.24
C ALA A 44 1.87 7.14 0.00
N ASP A 45 2.07 7.87 1.09
CA ASP A 45 1.23 7.78 2.28
C ASP A 45 0.54 9.13 2.59
N HIS A 46 0.02 9.27 3.81
CA HIS A 46 -0.70 10.47 4.26
C HIS A 46 0.22 11.65 4.62
N GLN A 47 1.54 11.44 4.69
CA GLN A 47 2.53 12.48 5.04
C GLN A 47 3.58 12.71 3.95
N THR A 48 3.90 11.69 3.15
CA THR A 48 5.05 11.68 2.24
C THR A 48 4.70 11.00 0.92
N VAL A 49 5.27 11.52 -0.17
CA VAL A 49 5.32 10.90 -1.48
C VAL A 49 6.79 10.70 -1.84
N VAL A 50 7.15 9.50 -2.30
CA VAL A 50 8.48 9.21 -2.82
C VAL A 50 8.39 8.99 -4.33
N LEU A 51 9.21 9.75 -5.03
CA LEU A 51 9.28 9.81 -6.47
C LEU A 51 10.65 9.30 -6.91
N GLU A 52 10.69 8.49 -7.96
CA GLU A 52 11.93 8.01 -8.56
C GLU A 52 12.05 8.53 -9.99
N ASP A 53 13.20 9.10 -10.34
CA ASP A 53 13.48 9.56 -11.70
C ASP A 53 13.97 8.41 -12.59
N SER A 54 14.12 8.67 -13.89
CA SER A 54 14.67 7.70 -14.86
C SER A 54 16.11 7.24 -14.57
N GLY A 55 16.84 7.98 -13.72
CA GLY A 55 18.19 7.65 -13.27
C GLY A 55 18.24 6.83 -11.98
N GLY A 56 17.09 6.52 -11.39
CA GLY A 56 16.97 5.81 -10.11
C GLY A 56 17.22 6.69 -8.88
N HIS A 57 17.28 8.01 -9.03
CA HIS A 57 17.37 8.93 -7.91
C HIS A 57 16.01 9.15 -7.27
N ARG A 58 15.99 9.10 -5.93
CA ARG A 58 14.78 9.20 -5.14
C ARG A 58 14.60 10.58 -4.54
N ARG A 59 13.40 11.11 -4.67
CA ARG A 59 12.97 12.38 -4.13
C ARG A 59 11.85 12.16 -3.12
N PHE A 60 11.95 12.84 -1.99
CA PHE A 60 10.93 12.83 -0.93
C PHE A 60 10.21 14.17 -0.95
N GLU A 61 8.88 14.14 -1.06
CA GLU A 61 8.02 15.32 -1.00
C GLU A 61 6.96 15.10 0.10
N SER A 62 6.54 16.18 0.77
CA SER A 62 5.41 16.07 1.70
C SER A 62 4.12 15.81 0.93
N ARG A 63 3.26 14.93 1.44
CA ARG A 63 1.97 14.60 0.82
C ARG A 63 1.09 15.82 0.62
N ASP A 64 0.99 16.66 1.66
CA ASP A 64 0.19 17.88 1.62
C ASP A 64 0.68 18.87 0.55
N GLN A 65 2.01 19.03 0.45
CA GLN A 65 2.64 19.88 -0.56
C GLN A 65 2.49 19.30 -1.96
N PHE A 66 2.66 17.98 -2.11
CA PHE A 66 2.51 17.30 -3.39
C PHE A 66 1.07 17.44 -3.88
N ASP A 67 0.08 17.13 -3.03
CA ASP A 67 -1.33 17.20 -3.37
C ASP A 67 -1.79 18.61 -3.72
N THR A 68 -1.32 19.62 -2.97
CA THR A 68 -1.56 21.05 -3.26
C THR A 68 -0.97 21.47 -4.60
N ALA A 69 0.16 20.88 -4.98
CA ALA A 69 0.89 21.21 -6.20
C ALA A 69 0.49 20.36 -7.42
N ARG A 70 -0.46 19.41 -7.28
CA ARG A 70 -0.99 18.62 -8.41
C ARG A 70 -1.81 19.48 -9.36
N GLY A 71 -1.66 19.22 -10.65
CA GLY A 71 -2.29 19.98 -11.74
C GLY A 71 -1.60 21.31 -12.08
N ASP A 72 -0.84 21.89 -11.15
CA ASP A 72 -0.01 23.08 -11.40
C ASP A 72 1.45 22.68 -11.68
N ARG A 73 2.15 22.20 -10.65
CA ARG A 73 3.55 21.75 -10.74
C ARG A 73 3.67 20.29 -11.16
N TRP A 74 2.89 19.41 -10.53
CA TRP A 74 2.91 17.98 -10.83
C TRP A 74 1.80 17.64 -11.81
N LYS A 75 2.18 17.35 -13.06
CA LYS A 75 1.23 16.98 -14.11
C LYS A 75 1.27 15.49 -14.37
N PHE A 76 0.11 14.86 -14.39
CA PHE A 76 0.02 13.43 -14.63
C PHE A 76 0.36 13.13 -16.09
N ALA A 77 1.26 12.16 -16.32
CA ALA A 77 1.78 11.85 -17.65
C ALA A 77 1.19 10.53 -18.16
N GLU A 78 -0.06 10.56 -18.64
CA GLU A 78 -0.77 9.38 -19.16
C GLU A 78 0.00 8.66 -20.29
N ASP A 79 0.65 9.42 -21.18
CA ASP A 79 1.40 8.88 -22.31
C ASP A 79 2.75 8.23 -21.91
N ALA A 80 3.23 8.48 -20.69
CA ALA A 80 4.49 7.96 -20.16
C ALA A 80 4.30 6.79 -19.20
N GLN A 81 3.06 6.30 -19.06
CA GLN A 81 2.75 5.09 -18.31
C GLN A 81 3.51 3.92 -18.98
N ALA A 82 4.54 3.38 -18.33
CA ALA A 82 5.27 2.24 -18.88
C ALA A 82 4.30 1.09 -19.17
N ASP A 83 4.44 0.46 -20.34
CA ASP A 83 3.67 -0.72 -20.73
C ASP A 83 3.64 -1.71 -19.56
N ASN A 84 2.43 -2.00 -19.07
CA ASN A 84 2.18 -2.87 -17.93
C ASN A 84 2.53 -4.32 -18.29
N ASP A 85 3.82 -4.64 -18.26
CA ASP A 85 4.36 -5.99 -18.16
C ASP A 85 5.22 -6.05 -16.88
N SER A 86 4.62 -5.65 -15.76
CA SER A 86 5.28 -5.69 -14.45
C SER A 86 5.21 -7.09 -13.86
N PRO A 87 6.34 -7.66 -13.40
CA PRO A 87 6.29 -8.74 -12.44
C PRO A 87 5.65 -8.21 -11.16
N ALA A 88 4.82 -9.02 -10.51
CA ALA A 88 4.27 -8.72 -9.18
C ALA A 88 5.42 -8.41 -8.23
N VAL A 89 5.58 -7.14 -7.86
CA VAL A 89 6.48 -6.73 -6.80
C VAL A 89 5.67 -6.79 -5.52
N THR A 90 5.93 -7.84 -4.74
CA THR A 90 5.57 -7.93 -3.33
C THR A 90 6.30 -6.80 -2.60
N THR A 91 5.63 -5.67 -2.36
CA THR A 91 6.17 -4.60 -1.51
C THR A 91 5.19 -4.38 -0.37
N PRO A 92 5.62 -4.43 0.90
CA PRO A 92 4.95 -3.69 1.97
C PRO A 92 5.69 -2.34 2.09
N GLU A 93 5.40 -1.30 1.28
CA GLU A 93 4.24 -0.40 1.13
C GLU A 93 4.19 0.77 2.16
N PRO A 94 3.76 1.99 1.75
CA PRO A 94 3.52 3.21 2.55
C PRO A 94 2.85 3.11 3.90
N PHE A 95 2.11 2.04 4.08
CA PHE A 95 1.44 1.73 5.31
C PHE A 95 2.39 1.50 6.50
N ILE A 96 3.54 0.84 6.31
CA ILE A 96 4.48 0.57 7.41
C ILE A 96 5.09 1.87 7.94
N SER A 97 5.47 2.79 7.05
CA SER A 97 6.01 4.10 7.45
C SER A 97 4.97 4.92 8.22
N SER A 98 3.72 4.93 7.75
CA SER A 98 2.61 5.57 8.45
C SER A 98 2.38 5.00 9.85
N LEU A 99 2.41 3.68 10.01
CA LEU A 99 2.32 3.03 11.32
C LEU A 99 3.55 3.35 12.20
N ALA A 100 4.75 3.43 11.63
CA ALA A 100 5.96 3.77 12.37
C ALA A 100 5.92 5.20 12.92
N VAL A 101 5.38 6.15 12.15
CA VAL A 101 5.15 7.53 12.61
C VAL A 101 4.08 7.57 13.70
N LEU A 102 2.96 6.86 13.52
CA LEU A 102 1.89 6.78 14.53
C LEU A 102 2.39 6.16 15.84
N ARG A 103 3.24 5.12 15.76
CA ARG A 103 3.90 4.57 16.95
C ARG A 103 4.74 5.63 17.66
N GLN A 104 5.49 6.44 16.91
CA GLN A 104 6.34 7.47 17.49
C GLN A 104 5.53 8.55 18.21
N SER A 105 4.33 8.89 17.73
CA SER A 105 3.46 9.85 18.43
C SER A 105 2.91 9.30 19.75
N TYR A 106 2.64 7.99 19.83
CA TYR A 106 2.18 7.33 21.07
C TYR A 106 3.30 7.00 22.07
N LYS A 107 4.56 6.91 21.67
CA LYS A 107 5.66 6.73 22.63
C LYS A 107 5.75 7.85 23.65
N ALA A 108 5.38 9.08 23.28
CA ALA A 108 5.32 10.20 24.19
C ALA A 108 4.19 10.08 25.25
N SER A 109 3.11 9.34 24.95
CA SER A 109 2.05 9.08 25.93
C SER A 109 2.40 7.93 26.88
N GLU A 110 3.12 6.90 26.42
CA GLU A 110 3.66 5.81 27.25
C GLU A 110 4.62 6.31 28.34
N GLU A 111 5.43 7.34 28.04
CA GLU A 111 6.29 7.97 29.05
C GLU A 111 5.50 8.61 30.20
N LEU A 112 4.24 9.00 29.94
CA LEU A 112 3.34 9.61 30.91
C LEU A 112 2.42 8.58 31.60
N ASP A 113 2.03 7.53 30.89
CA ASP A 113 1.21 6.42 31.37
C ASP A 113 1.81 5.08 30.92
N PRO A 114 2.51 4.35 31.80
CA PRO A 114 3.14 3.08 31.45
C PRO A 114 2.14 1.94 31.22
N THR A 115 0.84 2.18 31.35
CA THR A 115 -0.22 1.22 31.02
C THR A 115 -0.79 1.41 29.62
N ASP A 116 -0.42 2.49 28.92
CA ASP A 116 -0.75 2.69 27.51
C ASP A 116 0.05 1.67 26.68
N THR A 117 -0.63 0.77 25.98
CA THR A 117 0.01 -0.29 25.17
C THR A 117 -0.09 0.00 23.67
N ARG A 118 -0.42 1.23 23.28
CA ARG A 118 -0.66 1.56 21.87
C ARG A 118 0.61 1.46 21.03
N ALA A 119 1.75 1.91 21.54
CA ALA A 119 2.99 1.83 20.75
C ALA A 119 3.45 0.37 20.60
N ASP A 120 3.26 -0.45 21.64
CA ASP A 120 3.47 -1.90 21.59
C ASP A 120 2.54 -2.57 20.57
N THR A 121 1.24 -2.27 20.60
CA THR A 121 0.26 -2.83 19.65
C THR A 121 0.60 -2.47 18.20
N ILE A 122 1.04 -1.23 17.95
CA ILE A 122 1.47 -0.82 16.61
C ILE A 122 2.78 -1.52 16.21
N THR A 123 3.67 -1.77 17.16
CA THR A 123 4.90 -2.53 16.92
C THR A 123 4.56 -3.96 16.49
N ASP A 124 3.60 -4.60 17.13
CA ASP A 124 3.12 -5.93 16.76
C ASP A 124 2.49 -5.92 15.37
N ALA A 125 1.68 -4.91 15.04
CA ALA A 125 1.10 -4.76 13.70
C ALA A 125 2.17 -4.57 12.62
N ILE A 126 3.18 -3.73 12.86
CA ILE A 126 4.32 -3.54 11.94
C ILE A 126 5.07 -4.86 11.75
N ASN A 127 5.35 -5.59 12.83
CA ASN A 127 6.04 -6.87 12.78
C ASN A 127 5.24 -7.91 12.00
N LEU A 128 3.92 -7.93 12.18
CA LEU A 128 3.01 -8.81 11.47
C LEU A 128 3.08 -8.53 9.96
N ILE A 129 2.91 -7.27 9.54
CA ILE A 129 2.90 -6.90 8.13
C ILE A 129 4.28 -7.06 7.49
N SER A 130 5.37 -6.75 8.21
CA SER A 130 6.74 -6.84 7.66
C SER A 130 7.20 -8.29 7.43
N LYS A 131 6.62 -9.25 8.15
CA LYS A 131 7.04 -10.66 8.11
C LYS A 131 6.18 -11.53 7.21
N ASN A 132 5.02 -11.04 6.79
CA ASN A 132 4.06 -11.80 6.00
C ASN A 132 3.91 -11.15 4.62
N THR A 133 3.72 -11.99 3.61
CA THR A 133 3.41 -11.49 2.27
C THR A 133 1.93 -11.16 2.15
N THR A 134 1.62 -10.19 1.28
CA THR A 134 0.25 -9.87 0.86
C THR A 134 -0.12 -10.60 -0.44
N ASP A 135 0.69 -11.57 -0.84
CA ASP A 135 0.44 -12.35 -2.05
C ASP A 135 -0.67 -13.38 -1.78
N PRO A 136 -1.60 -13.56 -2.73
CA PRO A 136 -2.63 -14.57 -2.59
C PRO A 136 -2.04 -15.98 -2.49
N ILE A 137 -2.49 -16.76 -1.50
CA ILE A 137 -2.03 -18.14 -1.34
C ILE A 137 -2.92 -19.12 -2.15
N PRO A 138 -2.33 -20.18 -2.72
CA PRO A 138 -3.09 -21.20 -3.45
C PRO A 138 -3.82 -22.14 -2.46
N LEU A 139 -4.92 -21.65 -1.87
CA LEU A 139 -5.67 -22.35 -0.82
C LEU A 139 -6.04 -23.80 -1.14
N THR A 140 -6.30 -24.13 -2.41
CA THR A 140 -6.66 -25.47 -2.88
C THR A 140 -5.49 -26.46 -2.90
N GLU A 141 -4.25 -25.98 -2.79
CA GLU A 141 -3.05 -26.82 -2.69
C GLU A 141 -2.76 -27.26 -1.25
N ILE A 142 -3.46 -26.67 -0.27
CA ILE A 142 -3.30 -27.00 1.15
C ILE A 142 -4.06 -28.31 1.46
N ASP A 143 -3.37 -29.29 2.06
CA ASP A 143 -3.96 -30.60 2.38
C ASP A 143 -5.30 -30.45 3.15
N GLY A 144 -6.32 -31.12 2.64
CA GLY A 144 -7.67 -31.10 3.19
C GLY A 144 -8.52 -29.88 2.82
N ILE A 145 -7.98 -28.86 2.15
CA ILE A 145 -8.74 -27.71 1.66
C ILE A 145 -9.10 -27.94 0.18
N GLY A 146 -10.35 -28.31 -0.06
CA GLY A 146 -10.91 -28.40 -1.41
C GLY A 146 -11.52 -27.09 -1.89
N ASP A 147 -11.95 -27.02 -3.15
CA ASP A 147 -12.49 -25.82 -3.80
C ASP A 147 -13.59 -25.12 -2.99
N ARG A 148 -14.49 -25.90 -2.38
CA ARG A 148 -15.58 -25.35 -1.56
C ARG A 148 -15.07 -24.64 -0.30
N THR A 149 -14.13 -25.25 0.41
CA THR A 149 -13.53 -24.63 1.60
C THR A 149 -12.67 -23.43 1.22
N ALA A 150 -11.89 -23.53 0.15
CA ALA A 150 -11.10 -22.42 -0.38
C ALA A 150 -12.01 -21.24 -0.78
N LYS A 151 -13.15 -21.49 -1.42
CA LYS A 151 -14.13 -20.45 -1.75
C LYS A 151 -14.64 -19.73 -0.51
N ASN A 152 -15.03 -20.47 0.54
CA ASN A 152 -15.54 -19.88 1.78
C ASN A 152 -14.48 -19.01 2.49
N LEU A 153 -13.21 -19.44 2.47
CA LEU A 153 -12.09 -18.64 3.00
C LEU A 153 -11.93 -17.33 2.24
N ARG A 154 -11.95 -17.36 0.90
CA ARG A 154 -11.87 -16.14 0.08
C ARG A 154 -13.06 -15.21 0.29
N GLU A 155 -14.27 -15.75 0.38
CA GLU A 155 -15.49 -14.95 0.65
C GLU A 155 -15.46 -14.31 2.05
N ALA A 156 -14.75 -14.93 3.00
CA ALA A 156 -14.50 -14.37 4.33
C ALA A 156 -13.31 -13.39 4.38
N GLY A 157 -12.68 -13.11 3.23
CA GLY A 157 -11.53 -12.21 3.12
C GLY A 157 -10.18 -12.84 3.46
N VAL A 158 -10.11 -14.16 3.69
CA VAL A 158 -8.86 -14.87 3.95
C VAL A 158 -8.26 -15.33 2.62
N THR A 159 -7.34 -14.52 2.10
CA THR A 159 -6.75 -14.75 0.77
C THR A 159 -5.22 -14.80 0.77
N THR A 160 -4.58 -14.22 1.77
CA THR A 160 -3.11 -14.06 1.88
C THR A 160 -2.56 -14.73 3.14
N GLU A 161 -1.23 -14.87 3.24
CA GLU A 161 -0.56 -15.35 4.45
C GLU A 161 -0.84 -14.43 5.64
N LEU A 162 -0.83 -13.11 5.40
CA LEU A 162 -1.15 -12.10 6.39
C LEU A 162 -2.57 -12.29 6.95
N ASP A 163 -3.56 -12.53 6.10
CA ASP A 163 -4.95 -12.74 6.54
C ASP A 163 -5.05 -13.99 7.42
N VAL A 164 -4.37 -15.07 7.02
CA VAL A 164 -4.32 -16.30 7.81
C VAL A 164 -3.67 -16.02 9.16
N HIS A 165 -2.51 -15.35 9.20
CA HIS A 165 -1.81 -15.04 10.44
C HIS A 165 -2.63 -14.12 11.36
N ALA A 166 -3.32 -13.11 10.80
CA ALA A 166 -4.11 -12.15 11.56
C ALA A 166 -5.43 -12.74 12.10
N ALA A 167 -6.02 -13.68 11.37
CA ALA A 167 -7.26 -14.33 11.76
C ALA A 167 -7.10 -15.15 13.06
N SER A 168 -8.10 -15.12 13.94
CA SER A 168 -8.13 -15.99 15.12
C SER A 168 -8.48 -17.43 14.74
N ASP A 169 -8.04 -18.40 15.53
CA ASP A 169 -8.38 -19.80 15.32
C ASP A 169 -9.90 -20.03 15.42
N GLU A 170 -10.59 -19.32 16.32
CA GLU A 170 -12.05 -19.37 16.46
C GLU A 170 -12.75 -18.88 15.19
N PHE A 171 -12.33 -17.73 14.65
CA PHE A 171 -12.88 -17.21 13.40
C PHE A 171 -12.69 -18.21 12.25
N LEU A 172 -11.49 -18.78 12.12
CA LEU A 172 -11.22 -19.74 11.05
C LEU A 172 -12.04 -21.03 11.22
N LEU A 173 -12.25 -21.51 12.44
CA LEU A 173 -13.03 -22.72 12.72
C LEU A 173 -14.54 -22.53 12.56
N ASP A 174 -15.05 -21.30 12.66
CA ASP A 174 -16.45 -20.99 12.42
C ASP A 174 -16.80 -21.00 10.91
N LEU A 175 -15.77 -20.93 10.04
CA LEU A 175 -15.98 -20.96 8.59
C LEU A 175 -16.45 -22.34 8.11
N PRO A 176 -17.51 -22.41 7.28
CA PRO A 176 -18.04 -23.69 6.81
C PRO A 176 -16.99 -24.52 6.07
N GLY A 177 -16.78 -25.76 6.52
CA GLY A 177 -15.82 -26.67 5.89
C GLY A 177 -14.37 -26.49 6.35
N VAL A 178 -14.12 -25.65 7.36
CA VAL A 178 -12.84 -25.59 8.08
C VAL A 178 -12.97 -26.35 9.39
N GLY A 179 -12.26 -27.48 9.51
CA GLY A 179 -12.11 -28.20 10.78
C GLY A 179 -10.72 -28.04 11.38
N GLN A 180 -10.50 -28.64 12.56
CA GLN A 180 -9.21 -28.58 13.26
C GLN A 180 -8.03 -29.05 12.40
N LYS A 181 -8.24 -30.07 11.56
CA LYS A 181 -7.22 -30.56 10.61
C LYS A 181 -6.88 -29.48 9.59
N ASN A 182 -7.88 -28.82 9.00
CA ASN A 182 -7.69 -27.76 8.03
C ASN A 182 -6.94 -26.58 8.63
N LEU A 183 -7.37 -26.11 9.81
CA LEU A 183 -6.70 -25.04 10.55
C LEU A 183 -5.22 -25.37 10.77
N THR A 184 -4.92 -26.58 11.25
CA THR A 184 -3.53 -27.01 11.49
C THR A 184 -2.71 -27.00 10.20
N ASN A 185 -3.28 -27.44 9.08
CA ASN A 185 -2.60 -27.44 7.78
C ASN A 185 -2.40 -26.03 7.23
N LEU A 186 -3.40 -25.16 7.37
CA LEU A 186 -3.34 -23.75 6.99
C LEU A 186 -2.23 -23.02 7.76
N ARG A 187 -2.18 -23.19 9.09
CA ARG A 187 -1.14 -22.60 9.96
C ARG A 187 0.26 -23.13 9.67
N ARG A 188 0.39 -24.40 9.28
CA ARG A 188 1.68 -24.98 8.87
C ARG A 188 2.15 -24.45 7.53
N HIS A 189 1.23 -24.12 6.63
CA HIS A 189 1.58 -23.66 5.28
C HIS A 189 2.26 -22.28 5.30
N ILE A 190 1.89 -21.44 6.26
CA ILE A 190 2.36 -20.04 6.37
C ILE A 190 3.48 -19.83 7.42
N ASN A 191 3.98 -20.91 8.05
CA ASN A 191 5.09 -20.89 9.02
C ASN A 191 6.32 -21.56 8.41
#